data_AF-A0AAN8VTE4-F1
#
_entry.id   AF-A0AAN8VTE4-F1
#
_cell.length_a   1.000
_cell.length_b   1.000
_cell.length_c   1.000
_cell.angle_alpha   90.00
_cell.angle_beta   90.00
_cell.angle_gamma   90.00
#
_symmetry.space_group_name_H-M   'P 1'
#
loop_
_entity.id
_entity.type
_entity.pdbx_description
1 polymer ?
#
loop_
_entity_poly.entity_id
_entity_poly.type
_entity_poly.pdbx_seq_one_letter_code
_entity_poly.pdbx_strand_id
1 'polypeptide(L)'
;MHSLKPLPLMAKRQRSSQPLSFPKPQSTIQKALDAMVVKPRTSITKPLKHQQSTSPTNPIKWIPLNMGKSELFLPLTFPTGQTFTWKQTSTLQFTGSIGPHLFSLKQLHNGDVGHHIHQTSDESTAKLALLNFLNVGISLSQMWDEFSASDLRFAELAKYLGGARVLRQDPVECLIQFLCSSNNNIARITKLVDFISSLGQCLGTVNGLMFYEFPSLERLSLLSEQELRDAGFGYRAKYIIGTVKALQSKPGGGAPWLASLHEMDLQDAVQALSTLPGVGPKVAACIALFSLDQHHAIPVDTHVWQLLMSNTSGLGVDKIAIRHLIPELAGARLTPKLCSHVADAFVDKYGKYAGWAQNLLFIAELPSQRALIPSSFWSTKEEKSAYGRKRKTGSGNNHLAESFYTSAPEVKTYVCFQRLSLQPVMSMCLCICNAFYKQDAVQILDNVLC
;
A
#
# COMPACT_ATOMS: atom_id res chain seq x y z
N MET A 1 52.43 41.52 52.08
CA MET A 1 51.45 40.71 52.81
C MET A 1 51.33 39.38 52.08
N HIS A 2 51.76 38.31 52.78
CA HIS A 2 51.96 36.89 52.43
C HIS A 2 51.78 36.46 50.95
N SER A 3 52.84 36.20 50.15
CA SER A 3 53.91 35.17 50.24
C SER A 3 53.39 33.75 49.92
N LEU A 4 53.56 33.28 48.67
CA LEU A 4 54.62 32.35 48.18
C LEU A 4 54.44 30.90 48.67
N LYS A 5 54.09 29.94 47.79
CA LYS A 5 54.99 28.98 47.07
C LYS A 5 55.00 27.56 47.73
N PRO A 6 55.59 26.48 47.14
CA PRO A 6 54.87 25.46 46.36
C PRO A 6 55.24 23.99 46.75
N LEU A 7 54.73 22.98 46.00
CA LEU A 7 55.25 21.63 45.59
C LEU A 7 56.31 20.90 46.48
N PRO A 8 56.35 19.53 46.62
CA PRO A 8 56.57 18.63 45.46
C PRO A 8 56.18 17.11 45.61
N LEU A 9 56.58 16.36 44.57
CA LEU A 9 56.51 14.92 44.25
C LEU A 9 57.10 13.89 45.25
N MET A 10 56.76 12.61 44.95
CA MET A 10 57.36 11.30 45.32
C MET A 10 56.68 10.57 46.50
N ALA A 11 56.33 9.28 46.46
CA ALA A 11 57.18 8.14 46.12
C ALA A 11 56.42 6.85 45.69
N LYS A 12 57.14 5.97 45.00
CA LYS A 12 56.80 4.58 44.63
C LYS A 12 56.67 3.65 45.85
N ARG A 13 55.75 2.67 45.80
CA ARG A 13 55.88 1.32 46.43
C ARG A 13 54.96 0.34 45.69
N GLN A 14 55.53 -0.50 44.81
CA GLN A 14 55.88 -1.92 45.02
C GLN A 14 54.67 -2.87 45.06
N ARG A 15 54.63 -3.76 44.05
CA ARG A 15 53.80 -4.97 43.97
C ARG A 15 54.15 -5.94 45.10
N SER A 16 53.14 -6.52 45.75
CA SER A 16 53.24 -7.87 46.29
C SER A 16 52.08 -8.70 45.78
N SER A 17 52.45 -9.84 45.21
CA SER A 17 51.62 -10.89 44.65
C SER A 17 51.44 -11.99 45.69
N GLN A 18 50.20 -12.30 46.07
CA GLN A 18 49.82 -13.63 46.56
C GLN A 18 48.37 -13.96 46.17
N PRO A 19 48.04 -15.24 45.93
CA PRO A 19 46.84 -15.66 45.21
C PRO A 19 45.66 -15.87 46.18
N LEU A 20 44.49 -15.32 45.84
CA LEU A 20 43.24 -15.67 46.49
C LEU A 20 42.75 -17.02 45.93
N SER A 21 42.81 -18.04 46.78
CA SER A 21 42.22 -19.36 46.56
C SER A 21 40.69 -19.27 46.61
N PHE A 22 40.01 -19.57 45.51
CA PHE A 22 38.56 -19.76 45.49
C PHE A 22 38.20 -21.18 45.96
N PRO A 23 37.32 -21.35 46.96
CA PRO A 23 36.78 -22.66 47.30
C PRO A 23 35.82 -23.16 46.22
N LYS A 24 35.99 -24.42 45.80
CA LYS A 24 35.12 -25.14 44.87
C LYS A 24 33.71 -25.33 45.48
N PRO A 25 32.62 -24.97 44.78
CA PRO A 25 31.28 -25.34 45.23
C PRO A 25 30.96 -26.79 44.89
N GLN A 26 30.51 -27.53 45.90
CA GLN A 26 30.07 -28.92 45.85
C GLN A 26 28.66 -29.05 45.20
N SER A 27 28.59 -29.93 44.18
CA SER A 27 27.59 -30.98 43.93
C SER A 27 26.06 -30.77 44.04
N THR A 28 25.50 -29.55 43.98
CA THR A 28 24.02 -29.40 44.09
C THR A 28 23.32 -28.80 42.86
N ILE A 29 24.05 -28.37 41.83
CA ILE A 29 23.44 -27.76 40.62
C ILE A 29 23.29 -28.75 39.45
N GLN A 30 24.10 -29.81 39.37
CA GLN A 30 24.03 -30.79 38.28
C GLN A 30 22.78 -31.70 38.36
N LYS A 31 22.26 -31.98 39.57
CA LYS A 31 21.05 -32.79 39.77
C LYS A 31 19.75 -32.09 39.34
N ALA A 32 19.76 -30.77 39.15
CA ALA A 32 18.59 -30.02 38.67
C ALA A 32 18.56 -29.91 37.13
N LEU A 33 19.71 -30.02 36.46
CA LEU A 33 19.82 -29.96 35.00
C LEU A 33 19.53 -31.30 34.31
N ASP A 34 19.77 -32.42 35.00
CA ASP A 34 19.45 -33.76 34.46
C ASP A 34 17.94 -34.12 34.55
N ALA A 35 17.14 -33.30 35.25
CA ALA A 35 15.70 -33.51 35.43
C ALA A 35 14.80 -32.85 34.35
N MET A 36 15.37 -32.11 33.39
CA MET A 36 14.62 -31.43 32.31
C MET A 36 14.89 -32.01 30.90
N VAL A 37 15.56 -33.16 30.79
CA VAL A 37 15.77 -33.86 29.51
C VAL A 37 14.57 -34.75 29.21
N VAL A 38 13.61 -34.24 28.43
CA VAL A 38 12.53 -35.03 27.83
C VAL A 38 13.10 -35.91 26.72
N LYS A 39 13.10 -37.24 26.91
CA LYS A 39 13.48 -38.22 25.90
C LYS A 39 12.39 -38.33 24.80
N PRO A 40 12.76 -38.54 23.52
CA PRO A 40 11.81 -38.68 22.43
C PRO A 40 11.05 -40.01 22.58
N ARG A 41 9.71 -39.93 22.71
CA ARG A 41 8.83 -41.10 22.77
C ARG A 41 8.34 -41.41 21.36
N THR A 42 8.91 -42.45 20.76
CA THR A 42 8.37 -43.12 19.58
C THR A 42 7.11 -43.88 19.99
N SER A 43 5.94 -43.36 19.63
CA SER A 43 4.69 -44.13 19.64
C SER A 43 4.02 -43.99 18.29
N ILE A 44 4.03 -45.09 17.53
CA ILE A 44 3.27 -45.29 16.32
C ILE A 44 1.78 -45.30 16.71
N THR A 45 1.06 -44.23 16.39
CA THR A 45 -0.41 -44.17 16.49
C THR A 45 -1.00 -44.01 15.09
N LYS A 46 -1.97 -44.88 14.80
CA LYS A 46 -2.71 -45.04 13.54
C LYS A 46 -3.32 -43.72 13.03
N PRO A 47 -3.57 -43.58 11.72
CA PRO A 47 -4.10 -42.34 11.16
C PRO A 47 -5.53 -42.10 11.66
N LEU A 48 -5.71 -41.00 12.39
CA LEU A 48 -7.01 -40.46 12.74
C LEU A 48 -7.66 -39.96 11.46
N LYS A 49 -8.80 -40.57 11.09
CA LYS A 49 -9.68 -40.09 10.03
C LYS A 49 -10.01 -38.61 10.30
N HIS A 50 -9.70 -37.74 9.34
CA HIS A 50 -10.23 -36.38 9.31
C HIS A 50 -11.76 -36.45 9.35
N GLN A 51 -12.34 -36.12 10.50
CA GLN A 51 -13.72 -35.70 10.56
C GLN A 51 -13.79 -34.32 9.92
N GLN A 52 -14.26 -34.27 8.67
CA GLN A 52 -14.78 -33.04 8.08
C GLN A 52 -15.96 -32.59 8.95
N SER A 53 -15.70 -31.66 9.85
CA SER A 53 -16.74 -30.86 10.50
C SER A 53 -17.30 -29.90 9.44
N THR A 54 -18.21 -30.38 8.60
CA THR A 54 -19.11 -29.50 7.85
C THR A 54 -20.18 -29.01 8.82
N SER A 55 -19.89 -27.94 9.55
CA SER A 55 -20.93 -27.21 10.25
C SER A 55 -21.84 -26.56 9.19
N PRO A 56 -23.17 -26.62 9.35
CA PRO A 56 -24.08 -25.94 8.44
C PRO A 56 -23.90 -24.44 8.63
N THR A 57 -23.32 -23.77 7.63
CA THR A 57 -23.14 -22.31 7.64
C THR A 57 -24.52 -21.68 7.54
N ASN A 58 -25.02 -21.13 8.65
CA ASN A 58 -26.12 -20.16 8.60
C ASN A 58 -25.77 -19.09 7.55
N PRO A 59 -26.73 -18.68 6.71
CA PRO A 59 -26.46 -17.69 5.69
C PRO A 59 -25.93 -16.41 6.33
N ILE A 60 -24.78 -15.94 5.84
CA ILE A 60 -24.14 -14.71 6.33
C ILE A 60 -25.14 -13.56 6.21
N LYS A 61 -25.50 -12.98 7.36
CA LYS A 61 -26.34 -11.78 7.42
C LYS A 61 -25.46 -10.56 7.17
N TRP A 62 -25.78 -9.81 6.10
CA TRP A 62 -25.13 -8.56 5.75
C TRP A 62 -25.92 -7.38 6.34
N ILE A 63 -25.24 -6.54 7.11
CA ILE A 63 -25.83 -5.34 7.72
C ILE A 63 -25.42 -4.13 6.86
N PRO A 64 -26.36 -3.36 6.29
CA PRO A 64 -26.08 -2.16 5.52
C PRO A 64 -25.22 -1.14 6.29
N LEU A 65 -24.22 -0.54 5.63
CA LEU A 65 -23.50 0.62 6.13
C LEU A 65 -24.15 1.94 5.70
N ASN A 66 -25.08 1.91 4.73
CA ASN A 66 -25.67 3.09 4.10
C ASN A 66 -24.60 3.98 3.43
N MET A 67 -23.60 3.34 2.83
CA MET A 67 -22.57 3.94 2.00
C MET A 67 -22.72 3.47 0.56
N GLY A 68 -23.40 4.28 -0.24
CA GLY A 68 -23.53 4.03 -1.67
C GLY A 68 -22.18 4.03 -2.40
N LYS A 69 -22.15 3.50 -3.62
CA LYS A 69 -20.94 3.39 -4.46
C LYS A 69 -20.15 4.71 -4.62
N SER A 70 -20.81 5.86 -4.60
CA SER A 70 -20.13 7.16 -4.67
C SER A 70 -19.31 7.48 -3.42
N GLU A 71 -19.70 6.95 -2.25
CA GLU A 71 -19.04 7.17 -0.97
C GLU A 71 -18.01 6.09 -0.63
N LEU A 72 -18.26 4.85 -1.06
CA LEU A 72 -17.35 3.72 -0.84
C LEU A 72 -17.51 2.67 -1.94
N PHE A 73 -16.41 2.39 -2.65
CA PHE A 73 -16.33 1.29 -3.60
C PHE A 73 -15.11 0.43 -3.29
N LEU A 74 -15.37 -0.78 -2.79
CA LEU A 74 -14.33 -1.64 -2.20
C LEU A 74 -13.11 -1.88 -3.11
N PRO A 75 -13.28 -2.14 -4.43
CA PRO A 75 -12.14 -2.34 -5.34
C PRO A 75 -11.26 -1.10 -5.57
N LEU A 76 -11.76 0.11 -5.27
CA LEU A 76 -10.98 1.35 -5.33
C LEU A 76 -10.48 1.81 -3.95
N THR A 77 -10.81 1.08 -2.88
CA THR A 77 -10.38 1.41 -1.52
C THR A 77 -9.34 0.43 -0.99
N PHE A 78 -9.54 -0.88 -1.13
CA PHE A 78 -8.66 -1.86 -0.47
C PHE A 78 -7.41 -2.24 -1.27
N PRO A 79 -7.49 -2.66 -2.56
CA PRO A 79 -6.32 -3.13 -3.30
C PRO A 79 -5.56 -1.97 -3.96
N THR A 80 -5.43 -0.83 -3.27
CA THR A 80 -4.84 0.41 -3.82
C THR A 80 -3.55 0.84 -3.15
N GLY A 81 -3.03 0.05 -2.21
CA GLY A 81 -1.74 0.31 -1.56
C GLY A 81 -1.79 1.30 -0.40
N GLN A 82 -2.99 1.72 0.04
CA GLN A 82 -3.15 2.42 1.32
C GLN A 82 -3.14 1.45 2.51
N THR A 83 -3.68 0.24 2.34
CA THR A 83 -3.66 -0.86 3.33
C THR A 83 -3.26 -2.17 2.66
N PHE A 84 -2.69 -3.09 3.43
CA PHE A 84 -2.22 -4.39 2.97
C PHE A 84 -2.76 -5.56 3.82
N THR A 85 -3.57 -5.28 4.85
CA THR A 85 -4.17 -6.27 5.76
C THR A 85 -5.56 -6.72 5.34
N TRP A 86 -6.17 -6.05 4.36
CA TRP A 86 -7.48 -6.41 3.79
C TRP A 86 -7.33 -7.25 2.52
N LYS A 87 -7.95 -8.45 2.54
CA LYS A 87 -7.84 -9.45 1.47
C LYS A 87 -9.17 -9.59 0.74
N GLN A 88 -9.11 -9.74 -0.58
CA GLN A 88 -10.29 -10.07 -1.37
C GLN A 88 -10.66 -11.53 -1.11
N THR A 89 -11.78 -11.77 -0.41
CA THR A 89 -12.26 -13.12 -0.08
C THR A 89 -13.33 -13.62 -1.05
N SER A 90 -13.96 -12.75 -1.83
CA SER A 90 -14.87 -13.10 -2.91
C SER A 90 -15.01 -11.93 -3.91
N THR A 91 -15.82 -12.08 -4.96
CA THR A 91 -16.13 -11.00 -5.89
C THR A 91 -16.79 -9.84 -5.14
N LEU A 92 -16.17 -8.65 -5.23
CA LEU A 92 -16.60 -7.44 -4.52
C LEU A 92 -16.77 -7.64 -3.01
N GLN A 93 -15.94 -8.50 -2.42
CA GLN A 93 -15.92 -8.76 -0.98
C GLN A 93 -14.49 -8.74 -0.46
N PHE A 94 -14.27 -7.98 0.60
CA PHE A 94 -12.99 -7.85 1.27
C PHE A 94 -13.14 -8.16 2.76
N THR A 95 -12.15 -8.84 3.31
CA THR A 95 -12.11 -9.23 4.72
C THR A 95 -10.81 -8.71 5.33
N GLY A 96 -10.89 -8.19 6.54
CA GLY A 96 -9.75 -7.64 7.26
C GLY A 96 -10.08 -7.44 8.73
N SER A 97 -9.05 -7.18 9.51
CA SER A 97 -9.13 -6.91 10.95
C SER A 97 -9.06 -5.41 11.23
N ILE A 98 -9.75 -4.98 12.28
CA ILE A 98 -9.58 -3.65 12.89
C ILE A 98 -9.42 -3.89 14.39
N GLY A 99 -8.18 -3.84 14.89
CA GLY A 99 -7.85 -4.31 16.23
C GLY A 99 -8.32 -5.77 16.42
N PRO A 100 -9.07 -6.08 17.50
CA PRO A 100 -9.53 -7.44 17.79
C PRO A 100 -10.78 -7.86 16.99
N HIS A 101 -11.23 -7.03 16.05
CA HIS A 101 -12.49 -7.23 15.33
C HIS A 101 -12.23 -7.72 13.90
N LEU A 102 -12.82 -8.85 13.52
CA LEU A 102 -12.74 -9.40 12.16
C LEU A 102 -14.00 -9.08 11.37
N PHE A 103 -13.85 -8.37 10.25
CA PHE A 103 -14.94 -7.95 9.39
C PHE A 103 -14.85 -8.54 7.99
N SER A 104 -16.00 -8.73 7.36
CA SER A 104 -16.12 -8.72 5.91
C SER A 104 -16.99 -7.58 5.45
N LEU A 105 -16.61 -6.94 4.35
CA LEU A 105 -17.38 -5.94 3.63
C LEU A 105 -17.72 -6.48 2.25
N LYS A 106 -18.95 -6.24 1.79
CA LYS A 106 -19.43 -6.69 0.48
C LYS A 106 -20.23 -5.61 -0.21
N GLN A 107 -19.97 -5.41 -1.50
CA GLN A 107 -20.85 -4.58 -2.33
C GLN A 107 -22.18 -5.31 -2.54
N LEU A 108 -23.27 -4.68 -2.11
CA LEU A 108 -24.62 -5.20 -2.24
C LEU A 108 -25.20 -4.86 -3.63
N HIS A 109 -26.24 -5.60 -4.02
CA HIS A 109 -26.89 -5.45 -5.32
C HIS A 109 -27.54 -4.08 -5.51
N ASN A 110 -27.96 -3.43 -4.42
CA ASN A 110 -28.53 -2.09 -4.40
C ASN A 110 -27.47 -0.97 -4.49
N GLY A 111 -26.18 -1.31 -4.62
CA GLY A 111 -25.09 -0.35 -4.68
C GLY A 111 -24.56 0.13 -3.33
N ASP A 112 -25.14 -0.31 -2.21
CA ASP A 112 -24.64 -0.06 -0.86
C ASP A 112 -23.49 -1.03 -0.51
N VAL A 113 -22.78 -0.76 0.57
CA VAL A 113 -21.82 -1.68 1.21
C VAL A 113 -22.46 -2.29 2.44
N GLY A 114 -22.50 -3.62 2.51
CA GLY A 114 -22.86 -4.37 3.70
C GLY A 114 -21.62 -4.80 4.47
N HIS A 115 -21.71 -4.86 5.80
CA HIS A 115 -20.71 -5.45 6.66
C HIS A 115 -21.22 -6.72 7.36
N HIS A 116 -20.29 -7.58 7.74
CA HIS A 116 -20.50 -8.74 8.58
C HIS A 116 -19.35 -8.86 9.57
N ILE A 117 -19.67 -9.15 10.84
CA ILE A 117 -18.70 -9.34 11.91
C ILE A 117 -18.51 -10.83 12.12
N HIS A 118 -17.30 -11.32 11.91
CA HIS A 118 -16.95 -12.73 12.15
C HIS A 118 -16.49 -12.96 13.59
N GLN A 119 -15.76 -12.00 14.17
CA GLN A 119 -15.18 -12.09 15.51
C GLN A 119 -15.20 -10.72 16.17
N THR A 120 -15.79 -10.64 17.37
CA THR A 120 -15.70 -9.48 18.27
C THR A 120 -16.10 -9.89 19.69
N SER A 121 -15.62 -9.17 20.70
CA SER A 121 -16.13 -9.23 22.08
C SER A 121 -17.30 -8.27 22.33
N ASP A 122 -17.40 -7.19 21.54
CA ASP A 122 -18.46 -6.19 21.61
C ASP A 122 -18.80 -5.65 20.21
N GLU A 123 -20.05 -5.83 19.78
CA GLU A 123 -20.53 -5.37 18.47
C GLU A 123 -20.59 -3.84 18.36
N SER A 124 -20.85 -3.14 19.46
CA SER A 124 -20.98 -1.68 19.45
C SER A 124 -19.63 -1.01 19.24
N THR A 125 -18.61 -1.43 20.00
CA THR A 125 -17.22 -0.99 19.81
C THR A 125 -16.71 -1.38 18.43
N ALA A 126 -16.99 -2.61 17.97
CA ALA A 126 -16.60 -3.05 16.63
C ALA A 126 -17.18 -2.15 15.53
N LYS A 127 -18.49 -1.86 15.60
CA LYS A 127 -19.16 -0.99 14.64
C LYS A 127 -18.53 0.41 14.63
N LEU A 128 -18.26 1.00 15.79
CA LEU A 128 -17.60 2.31 15.88
C LEU A 128 -16.19 2.26 15.27
N ALA A 129 -15.42 1.22 15.56
CA ALA A 129 -14.09 1.02 14.99
C ALA A 129 -14.14 0.92 13.46
N LEU A 130 -15.13 0.21 12.90
CA LEU A 130 -15.33 0.10 11.45
C LEU A 130 -15.68 1.45 10.82
N LEU A 131 -16.61 2.21 11.40
CA LEU A 131 -17.00 3.52 10.89
C LEU A 131 -15.84 4.52 10.95
N ASN A 132 -15.05 4.49 12.03
CA ASN A 132 -13.85 5.31 12.17
C ASN A 132 -12.79 4.91 11.13
N PHE A 133 -12.51 3.61 10.96
CA PHE A 133 -11.55 3.10 9.99
C PHE A 133 -11.92 3.46 8.54
N LEU A 134 -13.21 3.35 8.21
CA LEU A 134 -13.76 3.78 6.92
C LEU A 134 -13.90 5.30 6.82
N ASN A 135 -13.50 6.07 7.82
CA ASN A 135 -13.51 7.53 7.82
C ASN A 135 -14.86 8.13 7.36
N VAL A 136 -15.98 7.57 7.85
CA VAL A 136 -17.33 7.89 7.34
C VAL A 136 -17.83 9.29 7.70
N GLY A 137 -17.16 9.98 8.64
CA GLY A 137 -17.50 11.35 9.01
C GLY A 137 -17.23 12.38 7.89
N ILE A 138 -16.50 11.98 6.85
CA ILE A 138 -16.18 12.82 5.70
C ILE A 138 -17.05 12.40 4.51
N SER A 139 -17.84 13.33 3.96
CA SER A 139 -18.58 13.12 2.72
C SER A 139 -17.62 13.16 1.53
N LEU A 140 -17.51 12.04 0.83
CA LEU A 140 -16.63 11.95 -0.34
C LEU A 140 -17.23 12.71 -1.52
N SER A 141 -18.55 12.64 -1.70
CA SER A 141 -19.27 13.36 -2.75
C SER A 141 -19.06 14.87 -2.67
N GLN A 142 -19.22 15.47 -1.49
CA GLN A 142 -19.00 16.92 -1.29
C GLN A 142 -17.56 17.30 -1.63
N MET A 143 -16.59 16.51 -1.16
CA MET A 143 -15.17 16.75 -1.44
C MET A 143 -14.87 16.66 -2.94
N TRP A 144 -15.47 15.71 -3.65
CA TRP A 144 -15.28 15.59 -5.09
C TRP A 144 -15.95 16.69 -5.89
N ASP A 145 -17.09 17.22 -5.44
CA ASP A 145 -17.71 18.38 -6.08
C ASP A 145 -16.76 19.59 -5.99
N GLU A 146 -16.13 19.82 -4.83
CA GLU A 146 -15.11 20.85 -4.64
C GLU A 146 -13.89 20.64 -5.55
N PHE A 147 -13.34 19.42 -5.59
CA PHE A 147 -12.18 19.10 -6.42
C PHE A 147 -12.47 19.16 -7.92
N SER A 148 -13.68 18.75 -8.32
CA SER A 148 -14.11 18.80 -9.72
C SER A 148 -14.30 20.24 -10.20
N ALA A 149 -14.74 21.13 -9.31
CA ALA A 149 -14.82 22.56 -9.59
C ALA A 149 -13.44 23.21 -9.73
N SER A 150 -12.42 22.75 -8.98
CA SER A 150 -11.06 23.29 -9.04
C SER A 150 -10.18 22.64 -10.12
N ASP A 151 -10.54 21.46 -10.63
CA ASP A 151 -9.76 20.71 -11.61
C ASP A 151 -10.62 19.92 -12.60
N LEU A 152 -10.64 20.36 -13.86
CA LEU A 152 -11.33 19.66 -14.95
C LEU A 152 -10.84 18.22 -15.16
N ARG A 153 -9.55 17.94 -14.97
CA ARG A 153 -9.04 16.57 -15.10
C ARG A 153 -9.57 15.70 -13.96
N PHE A 154 -9.60 16.25 -12.74
CA PHE A 154 -10.20 15.56 -11.60
C PHE A 154 -11.67 15.26 -11.87
N ALA A 155 -12.43 16.24 -12.37
CA ALA A 155 -13.85 16.10 -12.71
C ALA A 155 -14.08 14.95 -13.71
N GLU A 156 -13.20 14.80 -14.70
CA GLU A 156 -13.28 13.72 -15.68
C GLU A 156 -12.94 12.34 -15.08
N LEU A 157 -11.94 12.26 -14.20
CA LEU A 157 -11.55 11.01 -13.53
C LEU A 157 -12.57 10.57 -12.46
N ALA A 158 -13.16 11.52 -11.73
CA ALA A 158 -14.12 11.26 -10.66
C ALA A 158 -15.36 10.47 -11.14
N LYS A 159 -15.73 10.61 -12.43
CA LYS A 159 -16.81 9.83 -13.07
C LYS A 159 -16.57 8.31 -13.04
N TYR A 160 -15.30 7.88 -13.06
CA TYR A 160 -14.91 6.47 -13.11
C TYR A 160 -14.42 5.95 -11.77
N LEU A 161 -13.89 6.84 -10.93
CA LEU A 161 -13.21 6.47 -9.69
C LEU A 161 -14.09 6.61 -8.43
N GLY A 162 -15.41 6.64 -8.64
CA GLY A 162 -16.52 6.48 -7.67
C GLY A 162 -16.18 5.69 -6.40
N GLY A 163 -16.24 6.30 -5.21
CA GLY A 163 -16.02 5.63 -3.93
C GLY A 163 -14.57 5.32 -3.54
N ALA A 164 -13.57 5.91 -4.21
CA ALA A 164 -12.15 5.81 -3.84
C ALA A 164 -11.85 6.59 -2.56
N ARG A 165 -12.06 5.94 -1.40
CA ARG A 165 -11.99 6.56 -0.08
C ARG A 165 -10.64 6.35 0.59
N VAL A 166 -10.17 7.36 1.33
CA VAL A 166 -8.99 7.25 2.22
C VAL A 166 -9.41 6.66 3.56
N LEU A 167 -8.70 5.62 3.99
CA LEU A 167 -8.90 4.94 5.27
C LEU A 167 -8.19 5.68 6.42
N ARG A 168 -8.68 5.47 7.64
CA ARG A 168 -8.10 5.97 8.89
C ARG A 168 -7.59 4.79 9.73
N GLN A 169 -6.37 4.36 9.43
CA GLN A 169 -5.73 3.18 10.01
C GLN A 169 -5.20 3.45 11.42
N ASP A 170 -4.99 2.39 12.19
CA ASP A 170 -4.21 2.46 13.43
C ASP A 170 -2.77 2.94 13.12
N PRO A 171 -2.22 3.91 13.88
CA PRO A 171 -0.89 4.45 13.61
C PRO A 171 0.26 3.43 13.69
N VAL A 172 0.18 2.42 14.58
CA VAL A 172 1.21 1.38 14.68
C VAL A 172 1.16 0.47 13.46
N GLU A 173 -0.03 -0.05 13.13
CA GLU A 173 -0.25 -0.88 11.96
C GLU A 173 0.15 -0.15 10.67
N CYS A 174 -0.26 1.11 10.52
CA CYS A 174 0.09 1.96 9.38
C CYS A 174 1.61 2.14 9.24
N LEU A 175 2.30 2.51 10.32
CA LEU A 175 3.76 2.68 10.34
C LEU A 175 4.50 1.40 9.89
N ILE A 176 4.16 0.25 10.47
CA ILE A 176 4.85 -1.01 10.15
C ILE A 176 4.57 -1.44 8.69
N GLN A 177 3.35 -1.26 8.20
CA GLN A 177 3.01 -1.50 6.79
C GLN A 177 3.85 -0.63 5.85
N PHE A 178 3.97 0.68 6.13
CA PHE A 178 4.72 1.58 5.24
C PHE A 178 6.24 1.43 5.36
N LEU A 179 6.78 0.95 6.49
CA LEU A 179 8.18 0.50 6.56
C LEU A 179 8.46 -0.64 5.56
N CYS A 180 7.50 -1.55 5.36
CA CYS A 180 7.58 -2.61 4.36
C CYS A 180 7.51 -2.11 2.91
N SER A 181 6.97 -0.89 2.70
CA SER A 181 6.68 -0.33 1.37
C SER A 181 7.86 0.31 0.65
N SER A 182 8.86 0.79 1.38
CA SER A 182 10.00 1.55 0.81
C SER A 182 10.70 0.76 -0.30
N ASN A 183 10.81 1.31 -1.52
CA ASN A 183 11.42 0.63 -2.69
C ASN A 183 10.91 -0.82 -2.90
N ASN A 184 9.59 -0.98 -2.99
CA ASN A 184 8.93 -2.28 -3.07
C ASN A 184 7.70 -2.22 -3.99
N ASN A 185 7.06 -3.35 -4.26
CA ASN A 185 5.80 -3.42 -5.01
C ASN A 185 4.67 -4.00 -4.13
N ILE A 186 3.42 -3.68 -4.45
CA ILE A 186 2.24 -4.06 -3.67
C ILE A 186 2.24 -5.55 -3.32
N ALA A 187 2.47 -6.44 -4.31
CA ALA A 187 2.43 -7.88 -4.09
C ALA A 187 3.47 -8.36 -3.06
N ARG A 188 4.70 -7.84 -3.09
CA ARG A 188 5.73 -8.18 -2.10
C ARG A 188 5.45 -7.51 -0.75
N ILE A 189 4.92 -6.29 -0.72
CA ILE A 189 4.53 -5.62 0.53
C ILE A 189 3.46 -6.44 1.25
N THR A 190 2.41 -6.87 0.55
CA THR A 190 1.35 -7.72 1.11
C THR A 190 1.92 -8.98 1.75
N LYS A 191 2.88 -9.67 1.11
CA LYS A 191 3.53 -10.85 1.70
C LYS A 191 4.30 -10.54 2.99
N LEU A 192 5.03 -9.43 3.04
CA LEU A 192 5.75 -9.01 4.24
C LEU A 192 4.78 -8.66 5.38
N VAL A 193 3.71 -7.93 5.05
CA VAL A 193 2.67 -7.57 6.02
C VAL A 193 1.92 -8.80 6.51
N ASP A 194 1.60 -9.75 5.64
CA ASP A 194 1.00 -11.04 6.02
C ASP A 194 1.85 -11.80 7.04
N PHE A 195 3.18 -11.82 6.85
CA PHE A 195 4.09 -12.39 7.83
C PHE A 195 3.99 -11.67 9.18
N ILE A 196 4.05 -10.33 9.20
CA ILE A 196 3.91 -9.55 10.44
C ILE A 196 2.56 -9.85 11.12
N SER A 197 1.46 -9.76 10.38
CA SER A 197 0.11 -10.01 10.90
C SER A 197 0.00 -11.41 11.51
N SER A 198 0.62 -12.43 10.92
CA SER A 198 0.59 -13.81 11.45
C SER A 198 1.23 -13.99 12.83
N LEU A 199 2.00 -12.99 13.30
CA LEU A 199 2.60 -12.99 14.64
C LEU A 199 1.64 -12.55 15.74
N GLY A 200 0.49 -11.98 15.37
CA GLY A 200 -0.58 -11.56 16.28
C GLY A 200 -1.57 -12.68 16.59
N GLN A 201 -2.66 -12.33 17.27
CA GLN A 201 -3.69 -13.29 17.67
C GLN A 201 -4.55 -13.69 16.47
N CYS A 202 -4.74 -15.00 16.25
CA CYS A 202 -5.65 -15.49 15.21
C CYS A 202 -7.10 -15.12 15.56
N LEU A 203 -7.77 -14.42 14.64
CA LEU A 203 -9.17 -14.00 14.78
C LEU A 203 -10.15 -14.93 14.08
N GLY A 204 -9.70 -15.69 13.09
CA GLY A 204 -10.53 -16.66 12.37
C GLY A 204 -10.06 -16.96 10.95
N THR A 205 -10.83 -17.81 10.28
CA THR A 205 -10.61 -18.18 8.87
C THR A 205 -11.86 -17.85 8.07
N VAL A 206 -11.70 -17.13 6.96
CA VAL A 206 -12.79 -16.76 6.04
C VAL A 206 -12.37 -17.13 4.62
N ASN A 207 -13.18 -17.96 3.94
CA ASN A 207 -12.90 -18.47 2.60
C ASN A 207 -11.49 -19.06 2.44
N GLY A 208 -11.03 -19.81 3.45
CA GLY A 208 -9.72 -20.47 3.46
C GLY A 208 -8.53 -19.56 3.79
N LEU A 209 -8.76 -18.26 4.02
CA LEU A 209 -7.72 -17.31 4.42
C LEU A 209 -7.76 -17.06 5.93
N MET A 210 -6.60 -17.13 6.58
CA MET A 210 -6.45 -16.80 8.00
C MET A 210 -6.29 -15.30 8.21
N PHE A 211 -6.93 -14.79 9.26
CA PHE A 211 -6.87 -13.40 9.67
C PHE A 211 -6.45 -13.30 11.13
N TYR A 212 -5.68 -12.26 11.43
CA TYR A 212 -5.05 -12.04 12.72
C TYR A 212 -5.26 -10.59 13.14
N GLU A 213 -5.35 -10.36 14.44
CA GLU A 213 -5.15 -9.04 15.02
C GLU A 213 -3.70 -8.61 14.76
N PHE A 214 -3.48 -7.35 14.39
CA PHE A 214 -2.13 -6.85 14.13
C PHE A 214 -1.27 -6.94 15.40
N PRO A 215 -0.02 -7.43 15.34
CA PRO A 215 0.79 -7.63 16.53
C PRO A 215 1.07 -6.32 17.27
N SER A 216 1.01 -6.37 18.61
CA SER A 216 1.38 -5.24 19.46
C SER A 216 2.88 -4.93 19.36
N LEU A 217 3.29 -3.72 19.81
CA LEU A 217 4.70 -3.35 19.85
C LEU A 217 5.52 -4.27 20.76
N GLU A 218 4.93 -4.76 21.85
CA GLU A 218 5.54 -5.74 22.74
C GLU A 218 5.82 -7.04 21.99
N ARG A 219 4.84 -7.55 21.22
CA ARG A 219 5.01 -8.75 20.41
C ARG A 219 6.09 -8.58 19.35
N LEU A 220 6.10 -7.43 18.66
CA LEU A 220 7.10 -7.08 17.66
C LEU A 220 8.51 -6.94 18.25
N SER A 221 8.63 -6.50 19.51
CA SER A 221 9.92 -6.31 20.18
C SER A 221 10.67 -7.62 20.47
N LEU A 222 9.95 -8.75 20.44
CA LEU A 222 10.53 -10.08 20.64
C LEU A 222 11.21 -10.61 19.37
N LEU A 223 11.02 -9.97 18.22
CA LEU A 223 11.62 -10.39 16.97
C LEU A 223 13.09 -10.01 16.91
N SER A 224 13.90 -10.92 16.38
CA SER A 224 15.27 -10.64 15.95
C SER A 224 15.31 -10.09 14.53
N GLU A 225 16.39 -9.37 14.20
CA GLU A 225 16.62 -8.93 12.82
C GLU A 225 16.79 -10.12 11.88
N GLN A 226 17.36 -11.23 12.35
CA GLN A 226 17.60 -12.43 11.55
C GLN A 226 16.28 -13.11 11.14
N GLU A 227 15.31 -13.26 12.05
CA GLU A 227 13.99 -13.81 11.72
C GLU A 227 13.31 -13.01 10.59
N LEU A 228 13.38 -11.67 10.64
CA LEU A 228 12.84 -10.83 9.57
C LEU A 228 13.66 -10.96 8.26
N ARG A 229 14.97 -11.14 8.33
CA ARG A 229 15.80 -11.38 7.13
C ARG A 229 15.44 -12.70 6.47
N ASP A 230 15.25 -13.75 7.27
CA ASP A 230 14.85 -15.08 6.80
C ASP A 230 13.44 -15.05 6.20
N ALA A 231 12.54 -14.20 6.73
CA ALA A 231 11.23 -13.92 6.15
C ALA A 231 11.25 -12.99 4.92
N GLY A 232 12.44 -12.58 4.43
CA GLY A 232 12.58 -11.86 3.16
C GLY A 232 12.44 -10.33 3.23
N PHE A 233 12.50 -9.73 4.41
CA PHE A 233 12.42 -8.26 4.60
C PHE A 233 13.66 -7.54 4.07
N GLY A 234 14.80 -8.23 3.99
CA GLY A 234 16.07 -7.66 3.55
C GLY A 234 16.54 -6.54 4.49
N TYR A 235 16.95 -5.40 3.95
CA TYR A 235 17.42 -4.27 4.75
C TYR A 235 16.33 -3.68 5.68
N ARG A 236 15.04 -3.89 5.36
CA ARG A 236 13.92 -3.38 6.17
C ARG A 236 13.82 -4.06 7.53
N ALA A 237 14.38 -5.26 7.67
CA ALA A 237 14.49 -5.93 8.96
C ALA A 237 15.12 -5.02 10.02
N LYS A 238 16.25 -4.39 9.69
CA LYS A 238 16.94 -3.42 10.57
C LYS A 238 16.05 -2.22 10.92
N TYR A 239 15.26 -1.73 9.96
CA TYR A 239 14.38 -0.58 10.16
C TYR A 239 13.21 -0.90 11.08
N ILE A 240 12.57 -2.06 10.91
CA ILE A 240 11.47 -2.50 11.78
C ILE A 240 11.98 -2.69 13.21
N ILE A 241 13.08 -3.44 13.41
CA ILE A 241 13.65 -3.64 14.75
C ILE A 241 14.09 -2.32 15.39
N GLY A 242 14.75 -1.44 14.62
CA GLY A 242 15.17 -0.13 15.09
C GLY A 242 13.98 0.76 15.48
N THR A 243 12.92 0.74 14.67
CA THR A 243 11.70 1.52 14.91
C THR A 243 10.97 1.04 16.15
N VAL A 244 10.77 -0.28 16.31
CA VAL A 244 10.13 -0.83 17.51
C VAL A 244 10.89 -0.46 18.78
N LYS A 245 12.23 -0.55 18.76
CA LYS A 245 13.08 -0.11 19.90
C LYS A 245 12.97 1.40 20.16
N ALA A 246 12.98 2.21 19.11
CA ALA A 246 12.83 3.67 19.22
C ALA A 246 11.48 4.05 19.81
N LEU A 247 10.40 3.36 19.39
CA LEU A 247 9.04 3.53 19.91
C LEU A 247 8.94 3.13 21.38
N GLN A 248 9.53 2.00 21.80
CA GLN A 248 9.58 1.58 23.21
C GLN A 248 10.30 2.61 24.10
N SER A 249 11.22 3.38 23.53
CA SER A 249 11.96 4.42 24.25
C SER A 249 11.23 5.77 24.29
N LYS A 250 10.06 5.90 23.66
CA LYS A 250 9.28 7.16 23.66
C LYS A 250 8.60 7.37 25.02
N PRO A 251 8.43 8.64 25.45
CA PRO A 251 7.67 8.96 26.66
C PRO A 251 6.25 8.39 26.60
N GLY A 252 5.84 7.65 27.63
CA GLY A 252 4.51 7.01 27.69
C GLY A 252 4.36 5.76 26.81
N GLY A 253 5.40 5.36 26.08
CA GLY A 253 5.38 4.20 25.18
C GLY A 253 5.07 4.56 23.72
N GLY A 254 5.31 3.61 22.82
CA GLY A 254 5.27 3.83 21.39
C GLY A 254 3.89 4.18 20.83
N ALA A 255 2.85 3.44 21.24
CA ALA A 255 1.48 3.68 20.77
C ALA A 255 0.92 5.02 21.27
N PRO A 256 1.04 5.39 22.56
CA PRO A 256 0.64 6.74 23.02
C PRO A 256 1.42 7.86 22.34
N TRP A 257 2.73 7.69 22.09
CA TRP A 257 3.50 8.68 21.36
C TRP A 257 3.01 8.84 19.92
N LEU A 258 2.73 7.76 19.19
CA LEU A 258 2.16 7.85 17.84
C LEU A 258 0.78 8.52 17.84
N ALA A 259 -0.08 8.20 18.82
CA ALA A 259 -1.38 8.84 18.96
C ALA A 259 -1.26 10.35 19.23
N SER A 260 -0.25 10.78 19.99
CA SER A 260 -0.02 12.22 20.24
C SER A 260 0.30 13.03 18.98
N LEU A 261 0.72 12.38 17.89
CA LEU A 261 1.02 13.05 16.62
C LEU A 261 -0.23 13.55 15.88
N HIS A 262 -1.43 13.09 16.25
CA HIS A 262 -2.70 13.63 15.73
C HIS A 262 -2.87 15.13 16.06
N GLU A 263 -2.39 15.55 17.22
CA GLU A 263 -2.56 16.91 17.73
C GLU A 263 -1.46 17.88 17.24
N MET A 264 -0.48 17.36 16.49
CA MET A 264 0.61 18.16 15.93
C MET A 264 0.23 18.73 14.57
N ASP A 265 0.92 19.80 14.17
CA ASP A 265 0.88 20.22 12.78
C ASP A 265 1.57 19.17 11.88
N LEU A 266 1.26 19.21 10.58
CA LEU A 266 1.79 18.25 9.62
C LEU A 266 3.33 18.25 9.57
N GLN A 267 3.95 19.42 9.65
CA GLN A 267 5.41 19.52 9.51
C GLN A 267 6.10 18.88 10.70
N ASP A 268 5.62 19.17 11.91
CA ASP A 268 6.10 18.60 13.16
C ASP A 268 5.85 17.09 13.23
N ALA A 269 4.65 16.64 12.83
CA ALA A 269 4.35 15.21 12.76
C ALA A 269 5.28 14.47 11.79
N VAL A 270 5.52 15.03 10.60
CA VAL A 270 6.44 14.45 9.61
C VAL A 270 7.88 14.45 10.11
N GLN A 271 8.34 15.52 10.75
CA GLN A 271 9.67 15.60 11.34
C GLN A 271 9.83 14.56 12.47
N ALA A 272 8.85 14.47 13.36
CA ALA A 272 8.82 13.52 14.47
C ALA A 272 8.87 12.07 13.97
N LEU A 273 8.05 11.71 12.98
CA LEU A 273 8.07 10.40 12.33
C LEU A 273 9.41 10.11 11.64
N SER A 274 10.00 11.11 10.99
CA SER A 274 11.28 10.96 10.28
C SER A 274 12.48 10.70 11.21
N THR A 275 12.32 10.83 12.52
CA THR A 275 13.32 10.38 13.50
C THR A 275 13.43 8.86 13.61
N LEU A 276 12.41 8.12 13.15
CA LEU A 276 12.37 6.67 13.23
C LEU A 276 13.22 6.00 12.13
N PRO A 277 13.95 4.91 12.44
CA PRO A 277 14.75 4.19 11.46
C PRO A 277 13.96 3.71 10.24
N GLY A 278 14.36 4.15 9.05
CA GLY A 278 13.72 3.76 7.80
C GLY A 278 12.48 4.57 7.42
N VAL A 279 12.10 5.56 8.23
CA VAL A 279 11.03 6.51 7.93
C VAL A 279 11.64 7.76 7.30
N GLY A 280 11.52 7.88 5.97
CA GLY A 280 11.82 9.12 5.26
C GLY A 280 10.57 9.98 5.04
N PRO A 281 10.71 11.20 4.46
CA PRO A 281 9.60 12.13 4.27
C PRO A 281 8.36 11.53 3.57
N LYS A 282 8.58 10.69 2.54
CA LYS A 282 7.49 10.00 1.84
C LYS A 282 6.73 9.04 2.75
N VAL A 283 7.46 8.24 3.53
CA VAL A 283 6.86 7.25 4.44
C VAL A 283 6.12 7.98 5.56
N ALA A 284 6.72 9.04 6.11
CA ALA A 284 6.07 9.89 7.11
C ALA A 284 4.77 10.52 6.57
N ALA A 285 4.77 11.04 5.34
CA ALA A 285 3.58 11.58 4.71
C ALA A 285 2.48 10.53 4.48
N CYS A 286 2.83 9.29 4.14
CA CYS A 286 1.85 8.19 4.07
C CYS A 286 1.21 7.93 5.43
N ILE A 287 2.01 7.86 6.50
CA ILE A 287 1.51 7.64 7.86
C ILE A 287 0.62 8.80 8.29
N ALA A 288 1.05 10.03 8.02
CA ALA A 288 0.27 11.24 8.31
C ALA A 288 -1.10 11.22 7.63
N LEU A 289 -1.14 10.92 6.33
CA LEU A 289 -2.37 10.87 5.53
C LEU A 289 -3.32 9.74 5.98
N PHE A 290 -2.77 8.54 6.18
CA PHE A 290 -3.58 7.32 6.34
C PHE A 290 -3.85 6.94 7.79
N SER A 291 -3.27 7.62 8.78
CA SER A 291 -3.49 7.30 10.19
C SER A 291 -3.54 8.48 11.16
N LEU A 292 -3.02 9.66 10.81
CA LEU A 292 -2.91 10.80 11.75
C LEU A 292 -3.87 11.96 11.45
N ASP A 293 -4.89 11.74 10.63
CA ASP A 293 -5.87 12.76 10.22
C ASP A 293 -5.29 13.99 9.51
N GLN A 294 -4.05 13.90 9.02
CA GLN A 294 -3.39 14.97 8.26
C GLN A 294 -3.80 14.90 6.78
N HIS A 295 -5.05 15.25 6.48
CA HIS A 295 -5.66 15.03 5.17
C HIS A 295 -5.03 15.81 3.99
N HIS A 296 -4.20 16.79 4.29
CA HIS A 296 -3.44 17.58 3.30
C HIS A 296 -2.01 17.07 3.12
N ALA A 297 -1.61 15.98 3.81
CA ALA A 297 -0.29 15.36 3.62
C ALA A 297 -0.16 14.76 2.21
N ILE A 298 0.95 15.08 1.53
CA ILE A 298 1.23 14.65 0.16
C ILE A 298 2.43 13.69 0.13
N PRO A 299 2.22 12.36 -0.01
CA PRO A 299 3.32 11.42 -0.18
C PRO A 299 3.98 11.56 -1.55
N VAL A 300 5.08 12.31 -1.63
CA VAL A 300 5.86 12.44 -2.86
C VAL A 300 6.90 11.32 -2.97
N ASP A 301 6.65 10.34 -3.85
CA ASP A 301 7.61 9.30 -4.23
C ASP A 301 8.22 9.60 -5.61
N THR A 302 9.29 8.91 -5.98
CA THR A 302 9.80 8.77 -7.35
C THR A 302 8.73 8.38 -8.36
N HIS A 303 7.75 7.55 -8.00
CA HIS A 303 6.63 7.21 -8.89
C HIS A 303 5.71 8.41 -9.09
N VAL A 304 5.32 9.10 -8.01
CA VAL A 304 4.58 10.36 -8.11
C VAL A 304 5.40 11.34 -8.95
N TRP A 305 6.68 11.54 -8.64
CA TRP A 305 7.62 12.37 -9.40
C TRP A 305 7.70 12.00 -10.89
N GLN A 306 7.81 10.71 -11.24
CA GLN A 306 7.83 10.23 -12.62
C GLN A 306 6.49 10.48 -13.32
N LEU A 307 5.36 10.32 -12.62
CA LEU A 307 4.04 10.73 -13.08
C LEU A 307 3.99 12.26 -13.30
N LEU A 308 4.71 13.05 -12.49
CA LEU A 308 4.83 14.49 -12.71
C LEU A 308 5.77 14.82 -13.90
N MET A 309 6.78 13.99 -14.20
CA MET A 309 7.96 14.35 -15.00
C MET A 309 8.09 13.79 -16.41
N SER A 310 7.32 12.79 -16.81
CA SER A 310 7.55 12.03 -18.05
C SER A 310 7.79 12.92 -19.29
N ASN A 311 9.05 12.96 -19.75
CA ASN A 311 9.54 13.69 -20.93
C ASN A 311 10.09 12.70 -21.98
N THR A 312 9.37 11.60 -22.25
CA THR A 312 9.77 10.68 -23.33
C THR A 312 8.87 10.89 -24.53
N SER A 313 9.44 11.55 -25.53
CA SER A 313 8.93 11.57 -26.90
C SER A 313 8.64 10.13 -27.37
N GLY A 314 7.35 9.79 -27.51
CA GLY A 314 6.91 8.66 -28.34
C GLY A 314 5.98 7.62 -27.71
N LEU A 315 5.78 7.58 -26.39
CA LEU A 315 4.85 6.65 -25.75
C LEU A 315 4.12 7.35 -24.60
N GLY A 316 2.80 7.54 -24.76
CA GLY A 316 1.94 8.31 -23.85
C GLY A 316 1.92 7.77 -22.43
N VAL A 317 2.50 8.55 -21.51
CA VAL A 317 2.24 8.48 -20.07
C VAL A 317 2.15 9.94 -19.61
N ASP A 318 0.93 10.43 -19.41
CA ASP A 318 0.66 11.86 -19.29
C ASP A 318 1.09 12.47 -17.95
N LYS A 319 1.82 13.58 -18.09
CA LYS A 319 2.37 14.50 -17.09
C LYS A 319 1.29 15.02 -16.12
N ILE A 320 1.34 14.64 -14.85
CA ILE A 320 0.28 14.97 -13.86
C ILE A 320 0.47 16.34 -13.21
N ALA A 321 1.64 16.68 -12.68
CA ALA A 321 1.81 17.96 -11.96
C ALA A 321 2.67 18.98 -12.69
N ILE A 322 3.65 18.57 -13.50
CA ILE A 322 4.49 19.58 -14.16
C ILE A 322 3.71 20.25 -15.29
N ARG A 323 2.98 19.54 -16.15
CA ARG A 323 2.24 20.22 -17.23
C ARG A 323 1.09 21.14 -16.75
N HIS A 324 0.54 20.94 -15.55
CA HIS A 324 -0.71 21.57 -15.12
C HIS A 324 -0.68 22.30 -13.76
N LEU A 325 0.24 21.97 -12.85
CA LEU A 325 0.45 22.69 -11.59
C LEU A 325 1.70 23.58 -11.65
N ILE A 326 2.84 23.06 -12.14
CA ILE A 326 4.12 23.79 -12.18
C ILE A 326 4.94 23.43 -13.44
N PRO A 327 4.65 24.01 -14.62
CA PRO A 327 5.30 23.68 -15.91
C PRO A 327 6.80 23.96 -15.96
N GLU A 328 7.27 24.83 -15.07
CA GLU A 328 8.66 25.27 -14.96
C GLU A 328 9.62 24.18 -14.46
N LEU A 329 9.11 23.10 -13.87
CA LEU A 329 9.92 22.05 -13.25
C LEU A 329 10.31 20.89 -14.18
N ALA A 330 9.98 20.98 -15.47
CA ALA A 330 10.31 19.96 -16.47
C ALA A 330 11.84 19.69 -16.57
N GLY A 331 12.27 18.44 -16.39
CA GLY A 331 13.66 17.98 -16.35
C GLY A 331 14.37 17.97 -14.98
N ALA A 332 13.75 18.42 -13.89
CA ALA A 332 14.40 18.50 -12.59
C ALA A 332 14.63 17.12 -11.91
N ARG A 333 15.64 17.03 -11.02
CA ARG A 333 15.81 15.88 -10.13
C ARG A 333 15.01 16.08 -8.85
N LEU A 334 14.39 15.02 -8.34
CA LEU A 334 13.66 15.08 -7.07
C LEU A 334 14.62 15.47 -5.94
N THR A 335 14.36 16.62 -5.31
CA THR A 335 15.06 17.12 -4.13
C THR A 335 14.03 17.38 -3.02
N PRO A 336 14.42 17.43 -1.74
CA PRO A 336 13.49 17.75 -0.66
C PRO A 336 12.72 19.05 -0.88
N LYS A 337 13.40 20.11 -1.38
CA LYS A 337 12.78 21.39 -1.72
C LYS A 337 11.70 21.25 -2.79
N LEU A 338 11.96 20.40 -3.78
CA LEU A 338 11.05 20.13 -4.87
C LEU A 338 9.83 19.29 -4.44
N CYS A 339 10.03 18.34 -3.52
CA CYS A 339 8.91 17.64 -2.88
C CYS A 339 7.99 18.62 -2.14
N SER A 340 8.56 19.60 -1.42
CA SER A 340 7.78 20.64 -0.73
C SER A 340 6.97 21.46 -1.72
N HIS A 341 7.58 21.97 -2.79
CA HIS A 341 6.85 22.76 -3.80
C HIS A 341 5.71 21.96 -4.46
N VAL A 342 5.90 20.66 -4.70
CA VAL A 342 4.82 19.80 -5.20
C VAL A 342 3.71 19.70 -4.17
N ALA A 343 4.03 19.47 -2.90
CA ALA A 343 3.03 19.40 -1.84
C ALA A 343 2.23 20.71 -1.73
N ASP A 344 2.93 21.85 -1.71
CA ASP A 344 2.32 23.18 -1.64
C ASP A 344 1.34 23.40 -2.80
N ALA A 345 1.73 23.07 -4.04
CA ALA A 345 0.85 23.23 -5.19
C ALA A 345 -0.40 22.32 -5.16
N PHE A 346 -0.29 21.13 -4.55
CA PHE A 346 -1.47 20.29 -4.29
C PHE A 346 -2.39 20.91 -3.23
N VAL A 347 -1.83 21.44 -2.15
CA VAL A 347 -2.58 22.12 -1.09
C VAL A 347 -3.24 23.39 -1.60
N ASP A 348 -2.55 24.19 -2.41
CA ASP A 348 -3.12 25.39 -3.03
C ASP A 348 -4.32 25.07 -3.93
N LYS A 349 -4.29 23.91 -4.62
CA LYS A 349 -5.34 23.51 -5.56
C LYS A 349 -6.53 22.79 -4.92
N TYR A 350 -6.27 21.92 -3.93
CA TYR A 350 -7.28 21.02 -3.35
C TYR A 350 -7.52 21.28 -1.85
N GLY A 351 -6.85 22.26 -1.26
CA GLY A 351 -7.08 22.71 0.11
C GLY A 351 -6.81 21.63 1.16
N LYS A 352 -7.65 21.65 2.21
CA LYS A 352 -7.50 20.81 3.42
C LYS A 352 -7.48 19.29 3.16
N TYR A 353 -7.98 18.83 2.03
CA TYR A 353 -8.07 17.41 1.66
C TYR A 353 -7.15 17.04 0.49
N ALA A 354 -6.11 17.83 0.21
CA ALA A 354 -5.24 17.62 -0.94
C ALA A 354 -4.61 16.21 -1.04
N GLY A 355 -4.35 15.55 0.09
CA GLY A 355 -3.88 14.16 0.12
C GLY A 355 -4.92 13.16 -0.40
N TRP A 356 -6.20 13.44 -0.24
CA TRP A 356 -7.27 12.62 -0.82
C TRP A 356 -7.35 12.76 -2.34
N ALA A 357 -7.19 13.99 -2.84
CA ALA A 357 -7.11 14.23 -4.28
C ALA A 357 -5.90 13.50 -4.88
N GLN A 358 -4.73 13.61 -4.23
CA GLN A 358 -3.53 12.91 -4.64
C GLN A 358 -3.70 11.39 -4.62
N ASN A 359 -4.38 10.84 -3.60
CA ASN A 359 -4.67 9.41 -3.53
C ASN A 359 -5.54 8.93 -4.69
N LEU A 360 -6.58 9.68 -5.07
CA LEU A 360 -7.40 9.34 -6.25
C LEU A 360 -6.59 9.36 -7.54
N LEU A 361 -5.77 10.40 -7.73
CA LEU A 361 -4.89 10.49 -8.91
C LEU A 361 -3.88 9.34 -8.95
N PHE A 362 -3.37 8.91 -7.80
CA PHE A 362 -2.51 7.73 -7.72
C PHE A 362 -3.26 6.45 -8.10
N ILE A 363 -4.49 6.27 -7.60
CA ILE A 363 -5.34 5.11 -7.92
C ILE A 363 -5.62 5.03 -9.42
N ALA A 364 -5.85 6.16 -10.08
CA ALA A 364 -6.09 6.23 -11.53
C ALA A 364 -4.96 5.61 -12.37
N GLU A 365 -3.73 5.63 -11.85
CA GLU A 365 -2.52 5.17 -12.54
C GLU A 365 -2.18 3.71 -12.25
N LEU A 366 -2.83 3.08 -11.27
CA LEU A 366 -2.62 1.68 -10.96
C LEU A 366 -3.00 0.81 -12.17
N PRO A 367 -2.14 -0.13 -12.62
CA PRO A 367 -2.41 -0.95 -13.80
C PRO A 367 -3.78 -1.67 -13.77
N SER A 368 -4.22 -2.12 -12.60
CA SER A 368 -5.52 -2.77 -12.40
C SER A 368 -6.71 -1.82 -12.59
N GLN A 369 -6.54 -0.52 -12.33
CA GLN A 369 -7.61 0.47 -12.36
C GLN A 369 -7.65 1.24 -13.68
N ARG A 370 -6.55 1.30 -14.44
CA ARG A 370 -6.54 1.87 -15.80
C ARG A 370 -7.55 1.20 -16.73
N ALA A 371 -7.93 -0.06 -16.47
CA ALA A 371 -8.97 -0.76 -17.21
C ALA A 371 -10.39 -0.21 -16.99
N LEU A 372 -10.63 0.52 -15.89
CA LEU A 372 -11.91 1.18 -15.59
C LEU A 372 -12.02 2.56 -16.26
N ILE A 373 -10.92 3.09 -16.77
CA ILE A 373 -10.82 4.44 -17.33
C ILE A 373 -10.72 4.33 -18.87
N PRO A 374 -11.50 5.10 -19.64
CA PRO A 374 -11.44 5.07 -21.10
C PRO A 374 -10.03 5.31 -21.63
N SER A 375 -9.65 4.60 -22.71
CA SER A 375 -8.31 4.72 -23.31
C SER A 375 -7.97 6.11 -23.82
N SER A 376 -8.97 6.96 -24.07
CA SER A 376 -8.82 8.36 -24.47
C SER A 376 -8.10 9.21 -23.42
N PHE A 377 -8.15 8.84 -22.14
CA PHE A 377 -7.37 9.50 -21.08
C PHE A 377 -5.87 9.25 -21.19
N TRP A 378 -5.47 8.26 -22.00
CA TRP A 378 -4.08 7.83 -22.17
C TRP A 378 -3.56 8.08 -23.60
N SER A 379 -4.42 8.56 -24.51
CA SER A 379 -4.16 8.65 -25.95
C SER A 379 -4.22 10.10 -26.42
N THR A 380 -3.08 10.71 -26.74
CA THR A 380 -3.06 11.99 -27.46
C THR A 380 -3.19 11.74 -28.96
N LYS A 381 -4.36 12.08 -29.55
CA LYS A 381 -4.40 12.38 -30.98
C LYS A 381 -3.76 13.76 -31.16
N GLU A 382 -2.55 13.79 -31.69
CA GLU A 382 -2.01 15.03 -32.26
C GLU A 382 -2.90 15.44 -33.44
N GLU A 383 -3.70 16.49 -33.29
CA GLU A 383 -4.21 17.23 -34.44
C GLU A 383 -3.03 17.91 -35.13
N LYS A 384 -2.51 17.27 -36.18
CA LYS A 384 -1.59 17.92 -37.10
C LYS A 384 -2.37 18.97 -37.88
N SER A 385 -2.31 20.21 -37.43
CA SER A 385 -2.70 21.35 -38.24
C SER A 385 -1.81 21.38 -39.49
N ALA A 386 -2.44 21.42 -40.66
CA ALA A 386 -1.78 21.56 -41.94
C ALA A 386 -1.21 22.98 -42.05
N TYR A 387 0.07 23.17 -41.69
CA TYR A 387 0.82 24.33 -42.13
C TYR A 387 2.03 23.90 -42.97
N GLY A 388 2.06 24.43 -44.19
CA GLY A 388 2.72 23.84 -45.34
C GLY A 388 4.24 23.74 -45.26
N ARG A 389 4.76 22.60 -45.71
CA ARG A 389 6.15 22.47 -46.16
C ARG A 389 6.21 22.83 -47.65
N LYS A 390 6.69 24.05 -47.95
CA LYS A 390 7.22 24.39 -49.27
C LYS A 390 8.35 23.42 -49.61
N ARG A 391 8.11 22.54 -50.57
CA ARG A 391 9.16 21.76 -51.26
C ARG A 391 9.94 22.71 -52.17
N LYS A 392 11.27 22.73 -52.03
CA LYS A 392 12.19 23.26 -53.04
C LYS A 392 12.04 22.41 -54.31
N THR A 393 11.68 23.05 -55.41
CA THR A 393 11.68 22.46 -56.75
C THR A 393 13.09 22.45 -57.31
N GLY A 394 13.55 21.27 -57.70
CA GLY A 394 14.66 21.07 -58.63
C GLY A 394 14.11 21.02 -60.06
N SER A 395 14.88 21.63 -60.95
CA SER A 395 14.71 21.78 -62.40
C SER A 395 14.34 20.48 -63.14
N GLY A 396 13.50 20.59 -64.18
CA GLY A 396 13.26 19.51 -65.15
C GLY A 396 12.09 19.80 -66.10
N ASN A 397 12.42 20.03 -67.36
CA ASN A 397 11.58 20.49 -68.47
C ASN A 397 10.38 19.59 -68.88
N ASN A 398 9.34 20.28 -69.35
CA ASN A 398 8.43 20.02 -70.48
C ASN A 398 8.09 18.57 -70.91
N HIS A 399 6.80 18.24 -70.91
CA HIS A 399 6.01 18.07 -72.15
C HIS A 399 4.51 17.78 -71.86
N LEU A 400 3.63 18.49 -72.59
CA LEU A 400 2.34 18.08 -73.22
C LEU A 400 1.28 17.38 -72.34
N ALA A 401 -0.03 17.59 -72.45
CA ALA A 401 -0.91 18.48 -73.20
C ALA A 401 -2.31 18.36 -72.53
N GLU A 402 -3.20 19.26 -72.91
CA GLU A 402 -4.55 19.52 -72.39
C GLU A 402 -5.51 18.32 -72.42
N SER A 403 -6.49 18.30 -71.49
CA SER A 403 -7.91 18.26 -71.86
C SER A 403 -8.85 18.57 -70.68
N PHE A 404 -10.02 19.07 -71.04
CA PHE A 404 -10.98 19.86 -70.27
C PHE A 404 -12.16 19.04 -69.70
N TYR A 405 -12.68 19.53 -68.56
CA TYR A 405 -14.09 19.72 -68.14
C TYR A 405 -15.09 18.56 -67.84
N THR A 406 -15.71 18.70 -66.65
CA THR A 406 -17.13 18.46 -66.23
C THR A 406 -17.68 17.01 -66.21
N SER A 407 -18.53 16.55 -65.28
CA SER A 407 -19.32 17.12 -64.17
C SER A 407 -20.04 15.98 -63.40
N ALA A 408 -20.35 16.24 -62.12
CA ALA A 408 -21.49 15.74 -61.32
C ALA A 408 -21.47 14.31 -60.69
N PRO A 409 -22.21 14.10 -59.57
CA PRO A 409 -21.93 13.08 -58.55
C PRO A 409 -22.92 11.91 -58.56
N GLU A 410 -22.48 10.74 -58.08
CA GLU A 410 -23.40 9.65 -57.70
C GLU A 410 -23.07 9.09 -56.32
N VAL A 411 -24.14 9.01 -55.52
CA VAL A 411 -24.26 8.40 -54.20
C VAL A 411 -24.16 6.88 -54.32
N LYS A 412 -23.28 6.24 -53.54
CA LYS A 412 -23.41 4.81 -53.21
C LYS A 412 -23.14 4.56 -51.73
N THR A 413 -24.23 4.44 -51.00
CA THR A 413 -24.35 3.70 -49.74
C THR A 413 -23.96 2.25 -49.98
N TYR A 414 -22.97 1.74 -49.25
CA TYR A 414 -22.73 0.30 -49.14
C TYR A 414 -22.80 -0.11 -47.67
N VAL A 415 -23.87 -0.81 -47.34
CA VAL A 415 -23.92 -1.79 -46.25
C VAL A 415 -23.26 -3.05 -46.80
N CYS A 416 -22.21 -3.55 -46.15
CA CYS A 416 -21.67 -4.88 -46.40
C CYS A 416 -21.65 -5.69 -45.11
N PHE A 417 -22.55 -6.67 -45.04
CA PHE A 417 -22.48 -7.81 -44.14
C PHE A 417 -21.53 -8.83 -44.76
N GLN A 418 -20.50 -9.26 -44.02
CA GLN A 418 -19.81 -10.51 -44.30
C GLN A 418 -19.55 -11.26 -42.99
N ARG A 419 -20.29 -12.36 -42.81
CA ARG A 419 -19.89 -13.51 -41.98
C ARG A 419 -18.64 -14.11 -42.59
N LEU A 420 -17.61 -14.40 -41.80
CA LEU A 420 -16.69 -15.51 -42.05
C LEU A 420 -15.90 -15.87 -40.78
N SER A 421 -15.91 -17.18 -40.50
CA SER A 421 -14.86 -17.98 -39.84
C SER A 421 -14.75 -18.02 -38.31
N LEU A 422 -15.01 -19.23 -37.80
CA LEU A 422 -14.55 -19.76 -36.52
C LEU A 422 -13.04 -19.59 -36.32
N GLN A 423 -12.66 -19.25 -35.07
CA GLN A 423 -11.47 -19.59 -34.25
C GLN A 423 -10.10 -19.88 -34.95
N PRO A 424 -8.94 -19.46 -34.36
CA PRO A 424 -8.73 -19.39 -32.91
C PRO A 424 -8.06 -18.10 -32.41
N VAL A 425 -8.69 -17.43 -31.44
CA VAL A 425 -7.99 -16.51 -30.52
C VAL A 425 -7.90 -17.19 -29.16
N MET A 426 -7.25 -18.36 -29.16
CA MET A 426 -6.82 -19.10 -27.98
C MET A 426 -5.30 -18.93 -27.80
N SER A 427 -4.80 -17.69 -27.78
CA SER A 427 -3.37 -17.44 -27.51
C SER A 427 -3.06 -16.12 -26.78
N MET A 428 -4.04 -15.42 -26.22
CA MET A 428 -3.75 -14.23 -25.37
C MET A 428 -4.49 -14.19 -24.02
N CYS A 429 -5.25 -15.24 -23.69
CA CYS A 429 -5.80 -15.45 -22.34
C CYS A 429 -5.03 -16.49 -21.51
N LEU A 430 -3.94 -17.08 -22.02
CA LEU A 430 -3.11 -18.02 -21.23
C LEU A 430 -1.91 -17.38 -20.51
N CYS A 431 -1.68 -16.07 -20.67
CA CYS A 431 -0.54 -15.41 -20.03
C CYS A 431 -0.89 -14.65 -18.73
N ILE A 432 -2.17 -14.64 -18.31
CA ILE A 432 -2.61 -13.96 -17.08
C ILE A 432 -3.28 -14.93 -16.08
N CYS A 433 -3.72 -16.12 -16.49
CA CYS A 433 -4.24 -17.14 -15.57
C CYS A 433 -3.17 -18.10 -14.98
N ASN A 434 -1.91 -18.01 -15.39
CA ASN A 434 -0.87 -18.96 -14.97
C ASN A 434 -0.03 -18.51 -13.75
N ALA A 435 -0.45 -17.45 -13.05
CA ALA A 435 0.26 -16.92 -11.87
C ALA A 435 -0.48 -17.17 -10.54
N PHE A 436 -1.65 -17.81 -10.54
CA PHE A 436 -2.45 -18.06 -9.32
C PHE A 436 -2.67 -19.55 -8.97
N TYR A 437 -2.20 -20.50 -9.77
CA TYR A 437 -2.32 -21.94 -9.47
C TYR A 437 -1.05 -22.70 -9.87
N LYS A 438 0.03 -22.51 -9.10
CA LYS A 438 1.20 -23.41 -9.14
C LYS A 438 1.82 -23.51 -7.74
N GLN A 439 1.09 -24.15 -6.83
CA GLN A 439 1.71 -24.81 -5.68
C GLN A 439 0.92 -26.01 -5.12
N ASP A 440 -0.36 -26.21 -5.46
CA ASP A 440 -1.16 -27.32 -4.91
C ASP A 440 -1.58 -28.43 -5.89
N ALA A 441 -1.07 -28.46 -7.13
CA ALA A 441 -1.53 -29.43 -8.14
C ALA A 441 -0.65 -30.69 -8.31
N VAL A 442 0.41 -30.88 -7.53
CA VAL A 442 1.33 -32.05 -7.67
C VAL A 442 1.07 -33.13 -6.61
N GLN A 443 0.05 -32.97 -5.75
CA GLN A 443 -0.26 -33.99 -4.74
C GLN A 443 -1.69 -34.54 -4.80
N ILE A 444 -2.47 -34.16 -5.82
CA ILE A 444 -3.87 -34.58 -6.01
C ILE A 444 -4.06 -35.46 -7.27
N LEU A 445 -3.05 -35.57 -8.15
CA LEU A 445 -3.16 -36.33 -9.40
C LEU A 445 -2.64 -37.79 -9.35
N ASP A 446 -2.12 -38.26 -8.22
CA ASP A 446 -1.69 -39.66 -8.04
C ASP A 446 -2.73 -40.58 -7.36
N ASN A 447 -3.93 -40.08 -7.04
CA ASN A 447 -4.98 -40.88 -6.37
C ASN A 447 -6.27 -41.08 -7.19
N VAL A 448 -6.24 -40.82 -8.52
CA VAL A 448 -7.39 -41.09 -9.41
C VAL A 448 -7.01 -41.97 -10.62
N LEU A 449 -5.76 -42.42 -10.72
CA LEU A 449 -5.31 -43.39 -11.71
C LEU A 449 -4.42 -44.47 -11.06
N CYS A 450 -5.02 -45.27 -10.18
CA CYS A 450 -4.62 -46.63 -9.81
C CYS A 450 -5.77 -47.31 -9.04
#